data_AF-A0A956D0T3-F1
#
_entry.id   AF-A0A956D0T3-F1
#
_cell.length_a   1.000
_cell.length_b   1.000
_cell.length_c   1.000
_cell.angle_alpha   90.00
_cell.angle_beta   90.00
_cell.angle_gamma   90.00
#
_symmetry.space_group_name_H-M   'P 1'
#
loop_
_entity.id
_entity.type
_entity.pdbx_description
1 polymer ?
#
loop_
_entity_poly.entity_id
_entity_poly.type
_entity_poly.pdbx_seq_one_letter_code
_entity_poly.pdbx_strand_id
1 'polypeptide(L)'
;MRRLKKLFAWLAIGLGALVLVLCVALISQDEPRPTGETGEGAEALAARIEEAVDLGAWARTGAVRWSFAGHEHLWDRRRGLCRVRFDDVEVLIREGGSAGRAYRGGVEVTGREGQSLRDDAYAYWVNDSFWLNPLAKLHDEGTTRRLVAPNQLLIEYGSGGLTPGDAYLWHVGEDGRPTAWQLWVSIFPIGGVRTTWDGWVTLDTGARISTRHVAAFGLVVSLTDVAGAETLEALVGADDPFAPIAGD
;
A
#
# COMPACT_ATOMS: atom_id res chain seq x y z
N MET A 1 -15.03 -29.69 -43.95
CA MET A 1 -14.45 -28.32 -44.03
C MET A 1 -15.47 -27.18 -43.83
N ARG A 2 -16.59 -27.11 -44.57
CA ARG A 2 -17.56 -25.98 -44.48
C ARG A 2 -18.30 -25.86 -43.14
N ARG A 3 -18.59 -26.98 -42.44
CA ARG A 3 -19.18 -26.98 -41.09
C ARG A 3 -18.19 -26.55 -40.00
N LEU A 4 -16.92 -26.92 -40.14
CA LEU A 4 -15.85 -26.54 -39.21
C LEU A 4 -15.55 -25.03 -39.28
N LYS A 5 -15.50 -24.45 -40.49
CA LYS A 5 -15.39 -22.99 -40.68
C LYS A 5 -16.55 -22.21 -40.04
N LYS A 6 -17.78 -22.75 -40.07
CA LYS A 6 -18.94 -22.14 -39.41
C LYS A 6 -18.83 -22.20 -37.89
N LEU A 7 -18.33 -23.31 -37.34
CA LEU A 7 -18.11 -23.46 -35.90
C LEU A 7 -17.06 -22.46 -35.39
N PHE A 8 -15.93 -22.31 -36.09
CA PHE A 8 -14.92 -21.31 -35.76
C PHE A 8 -15.44 -19.87 -35.86
N ALA A 9 -16.28 -19.56 -36.84
CA ALA A 9 -16.91 -18.25 -36.96
C ALA A 9 -17.84 -17.95 -35.75
N TRP A 10 -18.64 -18.91 -35.31
CA TRP A 10 -19.50 -18.74 -34.13
C TRP A 10 -18.71 -18.63 -32.83
N LEU A 11 -17.61 -19.38 -32.69
CA LEU A 11 -16.70 -19.25 -31.54
C LEU A 11 -16.01 -17.88 -31.50
N ALA A 12 -15.57 -17.36 -32.64
CA ALA A 12 -14.97 -16.03 -32.72
C ALA A 12 -15.97 -14.91 -32.41
N ILE A 13 -17.22 -15.03 -32.88
CA ILE A 13 -18.30 -14.09 -32.55
C ILE A 13 -18.64 -14.16 -31.05
N GLY A 14 -18.74 -15.36 -30.47
CA GLY A 14 -19.00 -15.55 -29.05
C GLY A 14 -17.88 -14.97 -28.17
N LEU A 15 -16.62 -15.18 -28.56
CA LEU A 15 -15.47 -14.59 -27.89
C LEU A 15 -15.45 -13.06 -28.03
N GLY A 16 -15.74 -12.53 -29.22
CA GLY A 16 -15.84 -11.08 -29.46
C GLY A 16 -16.94 -10.43 -28.62
N ALA A 17 -18.10 -11.07 -28.49
CA ALA A 17 -19.19 -10.60 -27.63
C ALA A 17 -18.80 -10.66 -26.14
N LEU A 18 -18.11 -11.72 -25.71
CA LEU A 18 -17.61 -11.83 -24.34
C LEU A 18 -16.58 -10.74 -24.01
N VAL A 19 -15.62 -10.49 -24.90
CA VAL A 19 -14.64 -9.40 -24.75
C VAL A 19 -15.35 -8.05 -24.72
N LEU A 20 -16.33 -7.82 -25.59
CA LEU A 20 -17.13 -6.59 -25.58
C LEU A 20 -17.87 -6.40 -24.25
N VAL A 21 -18.49 -7.45 -23.70
CA VAL A 21 -19.17 -7.40 -22.40
C VAL A 21 -18.17 -7.12 -21.28
N LEU A 22 -16.98 -7.74 -21.30
CA LEU A 22 -15.92 -7.47 -20.34
C LEU A 22 -15.39 -6.04 -20.45
N CYS A 23 -15.17 -5.53 -21.66
CA CYS A 23 -14.77 -4.13 -21.89
C CYS A 23 -15.85 -3.15 -21.43
N VAL A 24 -17.12 -3.40 -21.73
CA VAL A 24 -18.24 -2.58 -21.25
C VAL A 24 -18.35 -2.65 -19.72
N ALA A 25 -18.17 -3.83 -19.12
CA ALA A 25 -18.15 -3.99 -17.67
C ALA A 25 -17.00 -3.20 -17.04
N LEU A 26 -15.78 -3.27 -17.59
CA LEU A 26 -14.63 -2.50 -17.10
C LEU A 26 -14.81 -0.99 -17.26
N ILE A 27 -15.33 -0.53 -18.41
CA ILE A 27 -15.62 0.89 -18.65
C ILE A 27 -16.75 1.39 -17.75
N SER A 28 -17.76 0.54 -17.45
CA SER A 28 -18.86 0.92 -16.55
C SER A 28 -18.46 1.07 -15.08
N GLN A 29 -17.27 0.57 -14.71
CA GLN A 29 -16.71 0.70 -13.38
C GLN A 29 -15.75 1.90 -13.26
N ASP A 30 -15.45 2.59 -14.37
CA ASP A 30 -14.61 3.78 -14.35
C ASP A 30 -15.40 4.95 -13.77
N GLU A 31 -15.19 5.21 -12.48
CA GLU A 31 -15.80 6.35 -11.80
C GLU A 31 -14.89 7.57 -11.93
N PRO A 32 -15.43 8.76 -12.26
CA PRO A 32 -14.65 9.98 -12.21
C PRO A 32 -14.21 10.26 -10.77
N ARG A 33 -13.01 10.83 -10.61
CA ARG A 33 -12.54 11.27 -9.29
C ARG A 33 -13.54 12.30 -8.71
N PRO A 34 -14.03 12.10 -7.48
CA PRO A 34 -14.94 13.06 -6.86
C PRO A 34 -14.20 14.37 -6.55
N THR A 35 -14.98 15.43 -6.40
CA THR A 35 -14.48 16.71 -5.89
C THR A 35 -14.89 16.89 -4.43
N GLY A 36 -14.20 17.78 -3.73
CA GLY A 36 -14.51 18.09 -2.33
C GLY A 36 -13.83 19.37 -1.87
N GLU A 37 -14.16 19.77 -0.64
CA GLU A 37 -13.73 21.04 -0.06
C GLU A 37 -12.59 20.82 0.95
N THR A 38 -11.53 21.62 0.85
CA THR A 38 -10.49 21.71 1.88
C THR A 38 -10.98 22.53 3.07
N GLY A 39 -10.37 22.37 4.24
CA GLY A 39 -10.62 23.23 5.40
C GLY A 39 -11.05 22.46 6.63
N GLU A 40 -11.68 23.14 7.58
CA GLU A 40 -11.95 22.64 8.93
C GLU A 40 -12.70 21.30 8.93
N GLY A 41 -13.69 21.11 8.04
CA GLY A 41 -14.43 19.85 7.95
C GLY A 41 -13.56 18.66 7.50
N ALA A 42 -12.63 18.88 6.57
CA ALA A 42 -11.71 17.84 6.10
C ALA A 42 -10.69 17.48 7.20
N GLU A 43 -10.14 18.49 7.88
CA GLU A 43 -9.19 18.30 8.98
C GLU A 43 -9.86 17.66 10.21
N ALA A 44 -11.13 17.98 10.50
CA ALA A 44 -11.90 17.34 11.56
C ALA A 44 -12.18 15.86 11.27
N LEU A 45 -12.52 15.51 10.03
CA LEU A 45 -12.68 14.11 9.64
C LEU A 45 -11.34 13.36 9.67
N ALA A 46 -10.25 13.99 9.22
CA ALA A 46 -8.90 13.43 9.35
C ALA A 46 -8.58 13.13 10.82
N ALA A 47 -8.69 14.10 11.72
CA ALA A 47 -8.42 13.93 13.15
C ALA A 47 -9.25 12.81 13.80
N ARG A 48 -10.53 12.66 13.42
CA ARG A 48 -11.37 11.53 13.86
C ARG A 48 -10.81 10.17 13.44
N ILE A 49 -10.28 10.08 12.22
CA ILE A 49 -9.63 8.86 11.73
C ILE A 49 -8.37 8.59 12.53
N GLU A 50 -7.54 9.62 12.75
CA GLU A 50 -6.28 9.49 13.49
C GLU A 50 -6.50 8.99 14.92
N GLU A 51 -7.51 9.51 15.60
CA GLU A 51 -7.91 9.09 16.94
C GLU A 51 -8.40 7.63 16.92
N ALA A 52 -9.25 7.26 15.96
CA ALA A 52 -9.85 5.93 15.87
C ALA A 52 -8.82 4.80 15.65
N VAL A 53 -7.66 5.12 15.07
CA VAL A 53 -6.55 4.17 14.84
C VAL A 53 -5.35 4.37 15.74
N ASP A 54 -5.42 5.31 16.68
CA ASP A 54 -4.35 5.72 17.58
C ASP A 54 -3.04 6.02 16.84
N LEU A 55 -3.04 7.05 15.98
CA LEU A 55 -1.81 7.51 15.33
C LEU A 55 -0.76 8.02 16.33
N GLY A 56 -1.16 8.41 17.54
CA GLY A 56 -0.24 8.69 18.64
C GLY A 56 0.57 7.45 19.04
N ALA A 57 -0.05 6.29 19.13
CA ALA A 57 0.63 5.00 19.32
C ALA A 57 1.47 4.61 18.10
N TRP A 58 1.00 4.90 16.89
CA TRP A 58 1.82 4.70 15.69
C TRP A 58 3.09 5.53 15.79
N ALA A 59 3.04 6.81 16.17
CA ALA A 59 4.23 7.65 16.33
C ALA A 59 5.26 7.08 17.32
N ARG A 60 4.83 6.30 18.34
CA ARG A 60 5.73 5.62 19.30
C ARG A 60 6.28 4.28 18.80
N THR A 61 5.71 3.72 17.73
CA THR A 61 6.12 2.42 17.15
C THR A 61 7.46 2.56 16.44
N GLY A 62 8.56 2.32 17.14
CA GLY A 62 9.90 2.49 16.58
C GLY A 62 10.34 1.38 15.63
N ALA A 63 9.70 0.21 15.65
CA ALA A 63 9.93 -0.83 14.66
C ALA A 63 8.65 -1.56 14.29
N VAL A 64 8.54 -1.99 13.03
CA VAL A 64 7.41 -2.77 12.51
C VAL A 64 7.89 -3.81 11.51
N ARG A 65 7.25 -4.98 11.50
CA ARG A 65 7.48 -6.05 10.54
C ARG A 65 6.14 -6.53 9.98
N TRP A 66 6.14 -6.96 8.72
CA TRP A 66 4.98 -7.51 8.05
C TRP A 66 5.41 -8.25 6.77
N SER A 67 4.52 -9.06 6.23
CA SER A 67 4.68 -9.65 4.90
C SER A 67 3.50 -9.29 4.00
N PHE A 68 3.79 -8.98 2.75
CA PHE A 68 2.81 -8.55 1.75
C PHE A 68 3.25 -8.94 0.34
N ALA A 69 2.34 -9.46 -0.47
CA ALA A 69 2.58 -9.80 -1.88
C ALA A 69 3.85 -10.64 -2.19
N GLY A 70 4.29 -11.49 -1.24
CA GLY A 70 5.50 -12.31 -1.38
C GLY A 70 6.78 -11.65 -0.86
N HIS A 71 6.69 -10.45 -0.30
CA HIS A 71 7.80 -9.73 0.31
C HIS A 71 7.69 -9.76 1.84
N GLU A 72 8.81 -9.91 2.53
CA GLU A 72 8.91 -9.72 3.97
C GLU A 72 9.60 -8.39 4.27
N HIS A 73 9.05 -7.63 5.19
CA HIS A 73 9.52 -6.31 5.57
C HIS A 73 9.88 -6.25 7.05
N LEU A 74 10.98 -5.56 7.34
CA LEU A 74 11.31 -5.08 8.67
C LEU A 74 11.73 -3.62 8.54
N TRP A 75 11.11 -2.74 9.32
CA TRP A 75 11.36 -1.32 9.28
C TRP A 75 11.71 -0.81 10.66
N ASP A 76 12.96 -0.37 10.83
CA ASP A 76 13.37 0.45 11.96
C ASP A 76 13.01 1.91 11.64
N ARG A 77 11.86 2.32 12.15
CA ARG A 77 11.27 3.65 11.93
C ARG A 77 12.04 4.75 12.62
N ARG A 78 12.77 4.45 13.68
CA ARG A 78 13.58 5.45 14.40
C ARG A 78 14.83 5.82 13.61
N ARG A 79 15.42 4.85 12.91
CA ARG A 79 16.64 5.06 12.11
C ARG A 79 16.38 5.24 10.61
N GLY A 80 15.14 5.05 10.15
CA GLY A 80 14.78 5.09 8.73
C GLY A 80 15.46 3.97 7.94
N LEU A 81 15.53 2.77 8.51
CA LEU A 81 16.19 1.61 7.90
C LEU A 81 15.18 0.52 7.58
N CYS A 82 15.22 0.02 6.35
CA CYS A 82 14.23 -0.91 5.83
C CYS A 82 14.93 -2.15 5.27
N ARG A 83 14.47 -3.33 5.68
CA ARG A 83 14.87 -4.60 5.11
C ARG A 83 13.71 -5.16 4.33
N VAL A 84 13.96 -5.50 3.07
CA VAL A 84 13.00 -6.16 2.18
C VAL A 84 13.60 -7.49 1.76
N ARG A 85 12.83 -8.58 1.92
CA ARG A 85 13.21 -9.91 1.43
C ARG A 85 12.18 -10.42 0.43
N PHE A 86 12.66 -11.04 -0.63
CA PHE A 86 11.85 -11.69 -1.66
C PHE A 86 12.70 -12.76 -2.35
N ASP A 87 12.11 -13.92 -2.67
CA ASP A 87 12.82 -15.09 -3.18
C ASP A 87 14.07 -15.44 -2.33
N ASP A 88 15.26 -15.45 -2.93
CA ASP A 88 16.56 -15.65 -2.27
C ASP A 88 17.32 -14.34 -2.02
N VAL A 89 16.64 -13.20 -2.16
CA VAL A 89 17.19 -11.85 -2.06
C VAL A 89 16.87 -11.21 -0.70
N GLU A 90 17.86 -10.57 -0.12
CA GLU A 90 17.69 -9.65 1.01
C GLU A 90 18.30 -8.29 0.63
N VAL A 91 17.55 -7.22 0.88
CA VAL A 91 18.01 -5.86 0.63
C VAL A 91 17.83 -5.03 1.89
N LEU A 92 18.89 -4.34 2.29
CA LEU A 92 18.88 -3.30 3.32
C LEU A 92 18.96 -1.95 2.63
N ILE A 93 17.97 -1.10 2.81
CA ILE A 93 17.89 0.25 2.23
C ILE A 93 17.49 1.27 3.30
N ARG A 94 17.73 2.55 2.99
CA ARG A 94 17.26 3.68 3.80
C ARG A 94 15.90 4.17 3.31
N GLU A 95 15.09 4.66 4.24
CA GLU A 95 13.83 5.33 3.90
C GLU A 95 14.12 6.51 2.94
N GLY A 96 13.31 6.62 1.89
CA GLY A 96 13.44 7.67 0.87
C GLY A 96 14.38 7.35 -0.30
N GLY A 97 14.98 6.15 -0.38
CA GLY A 97 15.69 5.75 -1.60
C GLY A 97 16.28 4.34 -1.60
N SER A 98 17.04 4.04 -2.65
CA SER A 98 17.68 2.73 -2.87
C SER A 98 19.14 2.67 -2.39
N ALA A 99 19.55 3.61 -1.51
CA ALA A 99 20.87 3.58 -0.89
C ALA A 99 20.94 2.45 0.15
N GLY A 100 21.94 1.58 0.02
CA GLY A 100 22.15 0.45 0.93
C GLY A 100 22.84 -0.73 0.26
N ARG A 101 22.52 -1.96 0.70
CA ARG A 101 23.20 -3.20 0.32
C ARG A 101 22.21 -4.29 -0.08
N ALA A 102 22.55 -5.06 -1.11
CA ALA A 102 21.72 -6.15 -1.61
C ALA A 102 22.50 -7.46 -1.54
N TYR A 103 21.81 -8.55 -1.23
CA TYR A 103 22.36 -9.87 -1.06
C TYR A 103 21.50 -10.89 -1.80
N ARG A 104 22.13 -11.89 -2.41
CA ARG A 104 21.45 -13.05 -3.01
C ARG A 104 22.08 -14.32 -2.46
N GLY A 105 21.27 -15.21 -1.88
CA GLY A 105 21.77 -16.40 -1.19
C GLY A 105 22.79 -16.09 -0.09
N GLY A 106 22.67 -14.92 0.56
CA GLY A 106 23.59 -14.45 1.60
C GLY A 106 24.91 -13.83 1.10
N VAL A 107 25.13 -13.76 -0.21
CA VAL A 107 26.31 -13.12 -0.82
C VAL A 107 25.95 -11.73 -1.31
N GLU A 108 26.77 -10.74 -0.99
CA GLU A 108 26.54 -9.36 -1.44
C GLU A 108 26.63 -9.23 -2.96
N VAL A 109 25.65 -8.54 -3.54
CA VAL A 109 25.55 -8.25 -4.97
C VAL A 109 25.85 -6.77 -5.19
N THR A 110 26.90 -6.47 -5.95
CA THR A 110 27.36 -5.10 -6.21
C THR A 110 27.16 -4.70 -7.68
N GLY A 111 27.51 -3.45 -8.03
CA GLY A 111 27.42 -2.97 -9.41
C GLY A 111 25.98 -2.79 -9.89
N ARG A 112 25.76 -2.98 -11.20
CA ARG A 112 24.44 -2.73 -11.82
C ARG A 112 23.36 -3.67 -11.30
N GLU A 113 23.69 -4.95 -11.09
CA GLU A 113 22.73 -5.91 -10.55
C GLU A 113 22.32 -5.54 -9.12
N GLY A 114 23.30 -5.21 -8.27
CA GLY A 114 23.03 -4.75 -6.91
C GLY A 114 22.18 -3.48 -6.87
N GLN A 115 22.42 -2.52 -7.77
CA GLN A 115 21.59 -1.33 -7.90
C GLN A 115 20.15 -1.69 -8.30
N SER A 116 19.96 -2.55 -9.29
CA SER A 116 18.63 -3.01 -9.71
C SER A 116 17.85 -3.63 -8.56
N LEU A 117 18.48 -4.53 -7.79
CA LEU A 117 17.83 -5.16 -6.63
C LEU A 117 17.42 -4.14 -5.57
N ARG A 118 18.22 -3.08 -5.35
CA ARG A 118 17.85 -2.02 -4.41
C ARG A 118 16.74 -1.12 -4.92
N ASP A 119 16.70 -0.84 -6.22
CA ASP A 119 15.62 -0.08 -6.84
C ASP A 119 14.30 -0.85 -6.77
N ASP A 120 14.33 -2.16 -7.05
CA ASP A 120 13.17 -3.05 -6.91
C ASP A 120 12.69 -3.11 -5.45
N ALA A 121 13.61 -3.33 -4.51
CA ALA A 121 13.29 -3.34 -3.08
C ALA A 121 12.70 -2.01 -2.60
N TYR A 122 13.21 -0.87 -3.08
CA TYR A 122 12.66 0.44 -2.76
C TYR A 122 11.24 0.59 -3.31
N ALA A 123 10.99 0.13 -4.55
CA ALA A 123 9.64 0.14 -5.13
C ALA A 123 8.65 -0.74 -4.36
N TYR A 124 9.07 -1.94 -3.96
CA TYR A 124 8.29 -2.81 -3.08
C TYR A 124 8.01 -2.15 -1.74
N TRP A 125 9.02 -1.56 -1.10
CA TRP A 125 8.84 -0.88 0.18
C TRP A 125 7.86 0.29 0.07
N VAL A 126 7.95 1.13 -0.97
CA VAL A 126 7.02 2.26 -1.17
C VAL A 126 5.58 1.76 -1.30
N ASN A 127 5.33 0.75 -2.14
CA ASN A 127 3.99 0.20 -2.31
C ASN A 127 3.49 -0.51 -1.04
N ASP A 128 4.29 -1.41 -0.49
CA ASP A 128 3.85 -2.33 0.57
C ASP A 128 3.70 -1.61 1.92
N SER A 129 4.53 -0.59 2.20
CA SER A 129 4.36 0.26 3.38
C SER A 129 3.13 1.17 3.26
N PHE A 130 2.74 1.56 2.04
CA PHE A 130 1.48 2.27 1.81
C PHE A 130 0.28 1.37 2.08
N TRP A 131 0.33 0.09 1.72
CA TRP A 131 -0.69 -0.90 2.11
C TRP A 131 -0.71 -1.16 3.62
N LEU A 132 0.44 -1.11 4.29
CA LEU A 132 0.54 -1.28 5.74
C LEU A 132 -0.18 -0.19 6.52
N ASN A 133 0.15 1.08 6.26
CA ASN A 133 -0.41 2.17 7.05
C ASN A 133 -0.52 3.48 6.25
N PRO A 134 -1.49 3.57 5.34
CA PRO A 134 -1.73 4.80 4.58
C PRO A 134 -2.28 5.94 5.46
N LEU A 135 -2.87 5.60 6.62
CA LEU A 135 -3.43 6.54 7.58
C LEU A 135 -2.39 7.44 8.21
N ALA A 136 -1.22 6.89 8.50
CA ALA A 136 -0.09 7.66 8.99
C ALA A 136 0.43 8.69 7.99
N LYS A 137 -0.03 8.64 6.73
CA LYS A 137 0.39 9.51 5.62
C LYS A 137 -0.63 10.60 5.31
N LEU A 138 -1.64 10.76 6.16
CA LEU A 138 -2.68 11.79 5.99
C LEU A 138 -2.11 13.20 5.83
N HIS A 139 -0.96 13.47 6.47
CA HIS A 139 -0.31 14.77 6.55
C HIS A 139 1.11 14.78 5.96
N ASP A 140 1.47 13.78 5.15
CA ASP A 140 2.76 13.77 4.44
C ASP A 140 2.88 15.03 3.56
N GLU A 141 4.10 15.48 3.29
CA GLU A 141 4.32 16.67 2.45
C GLU A 141 3.72 16.49 1.04
N GLY A 142 3.03 17.51 0.55
CA GLY A 142 2.33 17.47 -0.74
C GLY A 142 0.98 16.72 -0.73
N THR A 143 0.46 16.38 0.45
CA THR A 143 -0.89 15.81 0.59
C THR A 143 -1.97 16.89 0.67
N THR A 144 -3.07 16.68 -0.05
CA THR A 144 -4.29 17.49 0.06
C THR A 144 -5.44 16.64 0.58
N ARG A 145 -6.14 17.12 1.61
CA ARG A 145 -7.34 16.51 2.21
C ARG A 145 -8.58 17.31 1.81
N ARG A 146 -9.60 16.64 1.29
CA ARG A 146 -10.88 17.25 0.88
C ARG A 146 -12.07 16.47 1.43
N LEU A 147 -13.03 17.16 2.02
CA LEU A 147 -14.28 16.57 2.45
C LEU A 147 -15.21 16.47 1.23
N VAL A 148 -15.57 15.25 0.85
CA VAL A 148 -16.52 14.98 -0.25
C VAL A 148 -17.95 14.87 0.30
N ALA A 149 -18.09 14.24 1.46
CA ALA A 149 -19.33 14.08 2.22
C ALA A 149 -18.95 13.89 3.71
N PRO A 150 -19.90 13.94 4.67
CA PRO A 150 -19.60 13.92 6.11
C PRO A 150 -18.68 12.78 6.60
N ASN A 151 -18.68 11.64 5.91
CA ASN A 151 -17.84 10.47 6.22
C ASN A 151 -16.97 10.04 5.03
N GLN A 152 -16.64 10.97 4.14
CA GLN A 152 -15.85 10.69 2.94
C GLN A 152 -14.73 11.72 2.80
N LEU A 153 -13.50 11.26 2.99
CA LEU A 153 -12.29 12.07 2.91
C LEU A 153 -11.50 11.69 1.67
N LEU A 154 -11.38 12.61 0.73
CA LEU A 154 -10.52 12.45 -0.44
C LEU A 154 -9.12 12.93 -0.10
N ILE A 155 -8.14 12.05 -0.27
CA ILE A 155 -6.72 12.32 -0.12
C ILE A 155 -6.06 12.30 -1.49
N GLU A 156 -5.28 13.33 -1.80
CA GLU A 156 -4.47 13.41 -3.02
C GLU A 156 -3.01 13.61 -2.66
N TYR A 157 -2.13 12.78 -3.23
CA TYR A 157 -0.69 12.83 -3.01
C TYR A 157 -0.02 13.51 -4.20
N GLY A 158 0.22 14.83 -4.10
CA GLY A 158 0.81 15.61 -5.20
C GLY A 158 2.32 15.42 -5.37
N SER A 159 3.00 14.84 -4.37
CA SER A 159 4.43 14.55 -4.37
C SER A 159 4.74 13.35 -3.48
N GLY A 160 5.99 12.87 -3.53
CA GLY A 160 6.44 11.70 -2.77
C GLY A 160 6.06 10.38 -3.44
N GLY A 161 6.52 9.27 -2.85
CA GLY A 161 6.28 7.93 -3.38
C GLY A 161 6.79 7.73 -4.81
N LEU A 162 6.17 6.79 -5.53
CA LEU A 162 6.48 6.49 -6.93
C LEU A 162 5.34 6.86 -7.90
N THR A 163 4.18 7.27 -7.38
CA THR A 163 2.99 7.62 -8.17
C THR A 163 2.37 8.96 -7.73
N PRO A 164 3.07 10.10 -7.87
CA PRO A 164 2.48 11.42 -7.63
C PRO A 164 1.23 11.66 -8.50
N GLY A 165 0.21 12.26 -7.90
CA GLY A 165 -1.10 12.52 -8.51
C GLY A 165 -2.17 11.46 -8.17
N ASP A 166 -1.77 10.36 -7.54
CA ASP A 166 -2.70 9.34 -7.06
C ASP A 166 -3.63 9.90 -5.97
N ALA A 167 -4.90 9.48 -5.99
CA ALA A 167 -5.91 9.92 -5.04
C ALA A 167 -6.75 8.77 -4.50
N TYR A 168 -7.19 8.92 -3.25
CA TYR A 168 -7.88 7.88 -2.49
C TYR A 168 -9.07 8.50 -1.76
N LEU A 169 -10.28 8.00 -2.01
CA LEU A 169 -11.46 8.39 -1.24
C LEU A 169 -11.66 7.40 -0.09
N TRP A 170 -11.48 7.85 1.14
CA TRP A 170 -11.65 7.03 2.33
C TRP A 170 -13.08 7.14 2.84
N HIS A 171 -13.71 5.99 3.07
CA HIS A 171 -15.06 5.86 3.59
C HIS A 171 -14.99 5.54 5.08
N VAL A 172 -15.46 6.46 5.91
CA VAL A 172 -15.28 6.43 7.36
C VAL A 172 -16.53 5.92 8.06
N GLY A 173 -16.37 4.99 9.00
CA GLY A 173 -17.44 4.52 9.87
C GLY A 173 -17.88 5.56 10.88
N GLU A 174 -19.01 5.31 11.54
CA GLU A 174 -19.53 6.20 12.60
C GLU A 174 -18.55 6.35 13.76
N ASP A 175 -17.79 5.30 14.05
CA ASP A 175 -16.75 5.25 15.09
C ASP A 175 -15.40 5.87 14.66
N GLY A 176 -15.34 6.50 13.50
CA GLY A 176 -14.13 7.15 12.97
C GLY A 176 -13.16 6.21 12.27
N ARG A 177 -13.33 4.89 12.35
CA ARG A 177 -12.47 3.94 11.64
C ARG A 177 -12.84 3.87 10.17
N PRO A 178 -11.89 3.91 9.23
CA PRO A 178 -12.26 3.73 7.84
C PRO A 178 -12.59 2.27 7.53
N THR A 179 -13.55 2.10 6.63
CA THR A 179 -14.17 0.81 6.30
C THR A 179 -13.81 0.38 4.88
N ALA A 180 -13.44 1.33 4.03
CA ALA A 180 -12.99 1.11 2.68
C ALA A 180 -12.32 2.36 2.13
N TRP A 181 -11.63 2.19 1.02
CA TRP A 181 -11.20 3.27 0.14
C TRP A 181 -11.56 2.98 -1.32
N GLN A 182 -11.62 4.05 -2.12
CA GLN A 182 -11.63 3.97 -3.58
C GLN A 182 -10.37 4.60 -4.15
N LEU A 183 -9.81 3.99 -5.19
CA LEU A 183 -8.51 4.32 -5.72
C LEU A 183 -8.63 4.96 -7.12
N TRP A 184 -7.94 6.09 -7.31
CA TRP A 184 -7.66 6.71 -8.61
C TRP A 184 -6.14 6.82 -8.76
N VAL A 185 -5.53 5.70 -9.17
CA VAL A 185 -4.08 5.51 -9.18
C VAL A 185 -3.57 5.30 -10.60
N SER A 186 -2.38 5.82 -10.87
CA SER A 186 -1.79 5.91 -12.22
C SER A 186 -1.48 4.54 -12.84
N ILE A 187 -1.40 3.48 -12.02
CA ILE A 187 -1.13 2.11 -12.47
C ILE A 187 -2.37 1.40 -13.03
N PHE A 188 -3.58 1.86 -12.68
CA PHE A 188 -4.82 1.25 -13.16
C PHE A 188 -5.47 2.08 -14.26
N PRO A 189 -6.00 1.44 -15.32
CA PRO A 189 -6.69 2.15 -16.41
C PRO A 189 -8.13 2.56 -16.05
N ILE A 190 -8.58 2.26 -14.84
CA ILE A 190 -9.94 2.53 -14.34
C ILE A 190 -9.86 3.23 -12.98
N GLY A 191 -10.71 4.24 -12.76
CA GLY A 191 -10.87 4.95 -11.50
C GLY A 191 -11.98 4.35 -10.62
N GLY A 192 -11.89 4.59 -9.32
CA GLY A 192 -12.95 4.26 -8.37
C GLY A 192 -12.93 2.83 -7.84
N VAL A 193 -11.86 2.07 -8.13
CA VAL A 193 -11.70 0.69 -7.62
C VAL A 193 -11.81 0.71 -6.10
N ARG A 194 -12.86 0.07 -5.57
CA ARG A 194 -13.12 0.02 -4.13
C ARG A 194 -12.46 -1.21 -3.50
N THR A 195 -11.77 -1.03 -2.38
CA THR A 195 -11.37 -2.14 -1.52
C THR A 195 -11.64 -1.84 -0.04
N THR A 196 -11.95 -2.87 0.76
CA THR A 196 -12.28 -2.72 2.20
C THR A 196 -11.05 -2.51 3.07
N TRP A 197 -11.27 -2.04 4.30
CA TRP A 197 -10.30 -2.11 5.40
C TRP A 197 -10.84 -3.01 6.51
N ASP A 198 -10.34 -4.24 6.55
CA ASP A 198 -10.76 -5.32 7.42
C ASP A 198 -9.58 -5.91 8.20
N GLY A 199 -9.86 -6.83 9.13
CA GLY A 199 -8.81 -7.58 9.83
C GLY A 199 -7.96 -6.70 10.74
N TRP A 200 -8.55 -5.66 11.33
CA TRP A 200 -7.87 -4.74 12.23
C TRP A 200 -7.17 -5.47 13.38
N VAL A 201 -5.86 -5.26 13.49
CA VAL A 201 -5.03 -5.70 14.63
C VAL A 201 -4.56 -4.48 15.41
N THR A 202 -4.22 -4.69 16.67
CA THR A 202 -3.57 -3.68 17.52
C THR A 202 -2.12 -4.12 17.75
N LEU A 203 -1.17 -3.26 17.40
CA LEU A 203 0.25 -3.46 17.70
C LEU A 203 0.50 -3.33 19.21
N ASP A 204 1.62 -3.84 19.71
CA ASP A 204 1.95 -3.79 21.14
C ASP A 204 2.04 -2.35 21.69
N THR A 205 2.26 -1.37 20.80
CA THR A 205 2.29 0.06 21.11
C THR A 205 0.92 0.73 21.21
N GLY A 206 -0.14 0.06 20.75
CA GLY A 206 -1.53 0.54 20.72
C GLY A 206 -2.07 0.88 19.32
N ALA A 207 -1.21 1.07 18.32
CA ALA A 207 -1.60 1.49 16.98
C ALA A 207 -2.47 0.42 16.30
N ARG A 208 -3.48 0.83 15.54
CA ARG A 208 -4.39 -0.09 14.87
C ARG A 208 -4.13 -0.15 13.38
N ILE A 209 -3.97 -1.36 12.84
CA ILE A 209 -3.60 -1.60 11.44
C ILE A 209 -4.61 -2.55 10.80
N SER A 210 -5.14 -2.18 9.64
CA SER A 210 -5.94 -3.07 8.80
C SER A 210 -5.01 -4.08 8.12
N THR A 211 -5.31 -5.37 8.22
CA THR A 211 -4.46 -6.42 7.61
C THR A 211 -5.13 -7.12 6.43
N ARG A 212 -6.36 -6.73 6.08
CA ARG A 212 -7.14 -7.37 5.03
C ARG A 212 -7.91 -6.35 4.20
N HIS A 213 -7.88 -6.54 2.88
CA HIS A 213 -8.57 -5.69 1.92
C HIS A 213 -9.28 -6.56 0.89
N VAL A 214 -10.60 -6.40 0.76
CA VAL A 214 -11.42 -7.13 -0.19
C VAL A 214 -11.83 -6.19 -1.32
N ALA A 215 -11.42 -6.53 -2.53
CA ALA A 215 -11.78 -5.83 -3.76
C ALA A 215 -12.98 -6.48 -4.46
N ALA A 216 -13.37 -5.92 -5.61
CA ALA A 216 -14.40 -6.50 -6.47
C ALA A 216 -14.10 -7.98 -6.82
N PHE A 217 -15.17 -8.74 -7.06
CA PHE A 217 -15.12 -10.19 -7.34
C PHE A 217 -14.49 -11.06 -6.24
N GLY A 218 -14.35 -10.53 -5.02
CA GLY A 218 -13.81 -11.28 -3.89
C GLY A 218 -12.30 -11.46 -3.92
N LEU A 219 -11.58 -10.66 -4.72
CA LEU A 219 -10.12 -10.62 -4.65
C LEU A 219 -9.71 -10.08 -3.28
N VAL A 220 -8.82 -10.81 -2.62
CA VAL A 220 -8.33 -10.47 -1.28
C VAL A 220 -6.86 -10.12 -1.37
N VAL A 221 -6.53 -8.97 -0.80
CA VAL A 221 -5.17 -8.56 -0.49
C VAL A 221 -5.03 -8.61 1.03
N SER A 222 -3.92 -9.15 1.54
CA SER A 222 -3.71 -9.25 3.00
C SER A 222 -2.26 -9.04 3.38
N LEU A 223 -2.09 -8.41 4.54
CA LEU A 223 -0.84 -8.36 5.27
C LEU A 223 -0.82 -9.51 6.26
N THR A 224 0.33 -10.15 6.40
CA THR A 224 0.54 -11.22 7.37
C THR A 224 1.72 -10.87 8.25
N ASP A 225 1.85 -11.59 9.38
CA ASP A 225 2.99 -11.44 10.28
C ASP A 225 3.22 -9.99 10.76
N VAL A 226 2.13 -9.23 10.88
CA VAL A 226 2.14 -7.83 11.30
C VAL A 226 2.41 -7.75 12.79
N ALA A 227 3.54 -7.13 13.15
CA ALA A 227 3.89 -6.84 14.54
C ALA A 227 4.69 -5.54 14.61
N GLY A 228 4.55 -4.82 15.71
CA GLY A 228 5.32 -3.60 15.95
C GLY A 228 5.59 -3.40 17.42
N ALA A 229 6.72 -2.77 17.70
CA ALA A 229 7.19 -2.51 19.06
C ALA A 229 7.80 -1.10 19.15
N GLU A 230 8.05 -0.63 20.37
CA GLU A 230 8.68 0.66 20.58
C GLU A 230 10.11 0.71 20.04
N THR A 231 10.86 -0.39 20.07
CA THR A 231 12.25 -0.48 19.59
C THR A 231 12.43 -1.68 18.66
N LEU A 232 13.47 -1.62 17.81
CA LEU A 232 13.86 -2.77 17.00
C LEU A 232 14.23 -3.98 17.86
N GLU A 233 15.00 -3.75 18.92
CA GLU A 233 15.42 -4.80 19.85
C GLU A 233 14.23 -5.52 20.49
N ALA A 234 13.17 -4.79 20.87
CA ALA A 234 11.95 -5.39 21.40
C ALA A 234 11.20 -6.24 20.36
N LEU A 235 11.36 -5.94 19.06
CA LEU A 235 10.68 -6.64 17.98
C LEU A 235 11.42 -7.88 17.50
N VAL A 236 12.76 -7.81 17.36
CA VAL A 236 13.56 -8.87 16.72
C VAL A 236 14.72 -9.41 17.57
N GLY A 237 14.90 -8.89 18.80
CA GLY A 237 15.98 -9.27 19.70
C GLY A 237 17.22 -8.38 19.57
N ALA A 238 18.29 -8.74 20.30
CA ALA A 238 19.49 -7.91 20.44
C ALA A 238 20.36 -7.81 19.17
N ASP A 239 20.24 -8.77 18.24
CA ASP A 239 21.00 -8.75 17.00
C ASP A 239 20.42 -7.71 16.04
N ASP A 240 21.20 -6.69 15.70
CA ASP A 240 20.77 -5.62 14.80
C ASP A 240 20.93 -6.04 13.33
N PRO A 241 19.84 -6.38 12.60
CA PRO A 241 19.91 -6.77 11.19
C PRO A 241 20.38 -5.63 10.27
N PHE A 242 20.39 -4.38 10.76
CA PHE A 242 20.82 -3.22 9.99
C PHE A 242 22.26 -2.80 10.27
N ALA A 243 22.99 -3.51 11.14
CA ALA A 243 24.41 -3.26 11.37
C ALA A 243 25.24 -3.09 10.07
N PRO A 244 24.97 -3.83 8.96
CA PRO A 244 25.70 -3.66 7.70
C PRO A 244 25.56 -2.30 7.01
N ILE A 245 24.58 -1.47 7.39
CA ILE A 245 24.32 -0.14 6.82
C ILE A 245 24.13 0.95 7.91
N ALA A 246 24.39 0.65 9.19
CA ALA A 246 24.07 1.54 10.30
C ALA A 246 24.94 2.83 10.33
N GLY A 247 26.08 2.85 9.62
CA GLY A 247 27.05 3.96 9.62
C GLY A 247 27.37 4.58 8.26
N ASP A 248 26.68 4.15 7.19
CA ASP A 248 26.89 4.60 5.80
C ASP A 248 26.04 5.82 5.43
#